data_AF-A0AA41D6Q6-F1
#
_entry.id   AF-A0AA41D6Q6-F1
#
_cell.length_a   1.000
_cell.length_b   1.000
_cell.length_c   1.000
_cell.angle_alpha   90.00
_cell.angle_beta   90.00
_cell.angle_gamma   90.00
#
_symmetry.space_group_name_H-M   'P 1'
#
loop_
_entity.id
_entity.type
_entity.pdbx_description
1 polymer ?
#
loop_
_entity_poly.entity_id
_entity_poly.type
_entity_poly.pdbx_seq_one_letter_code
_entity_poly.pdbx_strand_id
1 'polypeptide(L)' 'MQLNQNDYTVEAAAGGGFFAYYMNNLLCSAYGETPDEACENLERVVDDFVSDMFMVEEYI' A
#
# COMPACT_ATOMS: atom_id res chain seq x y z
N MET A 1 -4.40 4.80 -8.16
CA MET A 1 -3.64 6.09 -8.14
C MET A 1 -2.14 5.77 -8.19
N GLN A 2 -1.28 6.59 -8.81
CA GLN A 2 0.16 6.29 -8.81
C GLN A 2 0.78 6.77 -7.49
N LEU A 3 1.40 5.87 -6.72
CA LEU A 3 2.03 6.23 -5.45
C LEU A 3 3.32 7.01 -5.74
N ASN A 4 3.50 8.18 -5.11
CA ASN A 4 4.79 8.86 -5.22
C ASN A 4 5.82 8.10 -4.38
N GLN A 5 7.00 7.89 -4.94
CA GLN A 5 8.12 7.16 -4.31
C GLN A 5 8.59 7.74 -2.96
N ASN A 6 8.17 8.97 -2.61
CA ASN A 6 8.48 9.62 -1.34
C ASN A 6 7.44 9.37 -0.23
N ASP A 7 6.29 8.76 -0.55
CA ASP A 7 5.17 8.62 0.39
C ASP A 7 5.12 7.24 1.09
N TYR A 8 5.95 6.30 0.65
CA TYR A 8 6.02 4.95 1.20
C TYR A 8 7.46 4.52 1.49
N THR A 9 7.61 3.65 2.47
CA THR A 9 8.88 3.02 2.86
C THR A 9 8.84 1.55 2.49
N VAL A 10 9.96 1.00 2.01
CA VAL A 10 10.15 -0.44 1.84
C VAL A 10 11.26 -0.91 2.76
N GLU A 11 10.97 -1.88 3.61
CA GLU A 11 11.92 -2.50 4.53
C GLU A 11 12.10 -3.99 4.23
N ALA A 12 13.33 -4.48 4.35
CA ALA A 12 13.61 -5.90 4.22
C ALA A 12 13.16 -6.66 5.48
N ALA A 13 12.29 -7.65 5.31
CA ALA A 13 11.90 -8.57 6.36
C ALA A 13 13.02 -9.57 6.63
N ALA A 14 13.23 -9.92 7.91
CA ALA A 14 14.26 -10.87 8.34
C ALA A 14 14.14 -12.28 7.72
N GLY A 15 12.99 -12.60 7.10
CA GLY A 15 12.71 -13.87 6.40
C GLY A 15 13.04 -13.88 4.90
N GLY A 16 13.59 -12.81 4.33
CA GLY A 16 13.97 -12.75 2.91
C GLY A 16 12.94 -12.12 1.97
N GLY A 17 11.96 -11.39 2.50
CA GLY A 17 11.01 -10.60 1.70
C GLY A 17 11.08 -9.11 2.04
N PHE A 18 10.13 -8.34 1.51
CA PHE A 18 10.05 -6.90 1.66
C PHE A 18 8.66 -6.49 2.13
N PHE A 19 8.62 -5.54 3.06
CA PHE A 19 7.40 -4.88 3.50
C PHE A 19 7.40 -3.44 3.01
N ALA A 20 6.39 -3.08 2.24
CA ALA A 20 6.11 -1.71 1.86
C ALA A 20 5.00 -1.15 2.75
N TYR A 21 5.15 0.05 3.29
CA TYR A 21 4.11 0.71 4.08
C TYR A 21 4.11 2.22 3.88
N TYR A 22 2.92 2.80 3.93
CA TYR A 22 2.72 4.24 3.79
C TYR A 22 3.18 4.98 5.05
N MET A 23 4.09 5.95 4.90
CA MET A 23 4.62 6.68 6.07
C MET A 23 3.53 7.47 6.80
N ASN A 24 2.53 7.96 6.06
CA ASN A 24 1.46 8.80 6.60
C ASN A 24 0.22 7.99 7.04
N ASN A 25 0.19 6.68 6.78
CA ASN A 25 -0.90 5.80 7.20
C ASN A 25 -0.45 4.33 7.24
N LEU A 26 -0.01 3.87 8.42
CA LEU A 26 0.46 2.51 8.67
C LEU A 26 -0.58 1.41 8.38
N LEU A 27 -1.86 1.76 8.20
CA LEU A 27 -2.90 0.81 7.81
C LEU A 27 -2.70 0.31 6.37
N CYS A 28 -2.05 1.11 5.52
CA CYS A 28 -1.68 0.72 4.17
C CYS A 28 -0.27 0.12 4.21
N SER A 29 -0.20 -1.20 4.37
CA SER A 29 1.04 -1.97 4.28
C SER A 29 0.83 -3.23 3.45
N ALA A 30 1.88 -3.66 2.76
CA ALA A 30 1.87 -4.84 1.92
C ALA A 30 3.22 -5.57 1.98
N TYR A 31 3.15 -6.89 1.83
CA TYR A 31 4.33 -7.74 1.71
C TYR A 31 4.56 -8.13 0.25
N GLY A 32 5.82 -8.33 -0.13
CA GLY A 32 6.23 -8.94 -1.39
C GLY A 32 7.52 -9.71 -1.21
N GLU A 33 7.80 -10.67 -2.09
CA GLU A 33 9.10 -11.36 -2.12
C GLU A 33 10.20 -10.45 -2.68
N THR A 34 9.80 -9.45 -3.48
CA THR A 34 10.68 -8.40 -4.03
C THR A 34 10.17 -7.01 -3.66
N PRO A 35 11.02 -5.97 -3.67
CA PRO A 35 10.59 -4.61 -3.37
C PRO A 35 9.57 -4.09 -4.38
N ASP A 36 9.69 -4.46 -5.66
CA ASP A 36 8.73 -4.13 -6.70
C ASP A 36 7.35 -4.74 -6.39
N GLU A 37 7.31 -6.03 -6.06
CA GLU A 37 6.07 -6.72 -5.70
C GLU A 37 5.42 -6.14 -4.44
N ALA A 38 6.21 -5.80 -3.43
CA ALA A 38 5.71 -5.14 -2.23
C ALA A 38 5.09 -3.77 -2.55
N CYS A 39 5.68 -3.02 -3.50
CA CYS A 39 5.13 -1.75 -3.96
C CYS A 39 3.84 -1.94 -4.75
N GLU A 40 3.80 -2.86 -5.72
CA GLU A 40 2.59 -3.16 -6.50
C GLU A 40 1.43 -3.59 -5.59
N ASN A 41 1.70 -4.44 -4.60
CA ASN A 41 0.70 -4.84 -3.63
C ASN A 41 0.24 -3.65 -2.77
N LEU A 42 1.14 -2.75 -2.40
CA LEU A 42 0.79 -1.52 -1.67
C LEU A 42 -0.08 -0.59 -2.52
N GLU A 43 0.19 -0.44 -3.82
CA GLU A 43 -0.65 0.36 -4.73
C GLU A 43 -2.09 -0.17 -4.73
N ARG A 44 -2.26 -1.49 -4.78
CA ARG A 44 -3.59 -2.11 -4.73
C ARG A 44 -4.29 -1.88 -3.41
N VAL A 45 -3.58 -2.04 -2.28
CA VAL A 45 -4.15 -1.79 -0.94
C VAL A 45 -4.60 -0.34 -0.79
N VAL A 46 -3.81 0.62 -1.31
CA VAL A 46 -4.17 2.04 -1.27
C VAL A 46 -5.33 2.33 -2.22
N ASP A 47 -5.34 1.74 -3.41
CA ASP A 47 -6.44 1.91 -4.38
C ASP A 47 -7.75 1.35 -3.82
N ASP A 48 -7.73 0.17 -3.19
CA ASP A 48 -8.87 -0.42 -2.50
C ASP A 48 -9.30 0.44 -1.29
N PHE A 49 -8.36 0.92 -0.46
CA PHE A 49 -8.67 1.75 0.70
C PHE A 49 -9.31 3.09 0.30
N VAL A 50 -8.77 3.71 -0.76
CA VAL A 50 -9.32 4.94 -1.34
C VAL A 50 -10.67 4.64 -1.97
N SER A 51 -10.80 3.58 -2.75
CA SER A 51 -12.07 3.17 -3.35
C SER A 51 -13.12 2.95 -2.26
N ASP A 52 -12.83 2.22 -1.19
CA ASP A 52 -13.75 2.01 -0.06
C ASP A 52 -14.09 3.32 0.67
N MET A 53 -13.14 4.25 0.81
CA MET A 53 -13.40 5.56 1.40
C MET A 53 -14.26 6.48 0.49
N PHE A 54 -14.17 6.28 -0.83
CA PHE A 54 -14.98 6.98 -1.85
C PHE A 54 -16.25 6.23 -2.26
N MET A 55 -16.45 4.98 -1.82
CA MET A 55 -17.76 4.32 -1.71
C MET A 55 -18.52 4.93 -0.53
N VAL A 56 -18.67 6.26 -0.57
CA VAL A 56 -19.76 6.91 0.15
C VAL A 56 -21.00 6.30 -0.48
N GLU A 57 -21.73 5.46 0.27
CA GLU A 57 -23.06 5.05 -0.14
C GLU A 57 -23.81 6.32 -0.52
N GLU A 58 -24.06 6.51 -1.81
CA GLU A 58 -25.08 7.43 -2.30
C GLU A 58 -26.40 6.81 -1.84
N TYR A 59 -26.74 6.98 -0.55
CA TYR A 59 -28.09 6.74 -0.06
C TYR A 59 -28.97 7.83 -0.66
N ILE A 60 -29.57 7.49 -1.79
CA ILE A 60 -30.73 8.13 -2.40
C ILE A 60 -31.93 8.02 -1.44
#